data_AF-A0A944BLG5-F1
#
_entry.id   AF-A0A944BLG5-F1
#
_cell.length_a   1.000
_cell.length_b   1.000
_cell.length_c   1.000
_cell.angle_alpha   90.00
_cell.angle_beta   90.00
_cell.angle_gamma   90.00
#
_symmetry.space_group_name_H-M   'P 1'
#
loop_
_entity.id
_entity.type
_entity.pdbx_description
1 polymer ?
#
loop_
_entity_poly.entity_id
_entity_poly.type
_entity_poly.pdbx_seq_one_letter_code
_entity_poly.pdbx_strand_id
1 'polypeptide(L)'
;DPDAIWFDGWWDHDEDKTPFNWELPAQYQLIHSLKPSILIANNHHQTPFEGEDFQIFERDLPGENNAGLSGQEISRLPLETCETMNRIWGYRVEDQKYKSLKQLIHLLVGAAGKGANLLMNIGPQASGELPALALDRLKEMGEWTAKYGETIYGTQMGDVTTRPWGVTTKKGNKQYVHILDLEDNTLFVPIKAKVVKAVNFDTRKPVKFKQTKEGIVFELEKVPTEIDYIIELEMK
;
A
#
# COMPACT_ATOMS: atom_id res chain seq x y z
N ASP A 1 -20.01 16.54 -3.98
CA ASP A 1 -19.08 16.67 -5.11
C ASP A 1 -17.98 15.62 -5.03
N PRO A 2 -17.52 15.06 -6.15
CA PRO A 2 -16.49 14.01 -6.16
C PRO A 2 -15.12 14.57 -5.79
N ASP A 3 -14.31 13.82 -5.05
CA ASP A 3 -12.95 14.20 -4.67
C ASP A 3 -11.88 13.66 -5.62
N ALA A 4 -12.20 12.60 -6.37
CA ALA A 4 -11.34 12.04 -7.40
C ALA A 4 -12.15 11.55 -8.61
N ILE A 5 -11.50 11.51 -9.77
CA ILE A 5 -11.95 10.84 -10.98
C ILE A 5 -10.89 9.80 -11.34
N TRP A 6 -11.33 8.54 -11.41
CA TRP A 6 -10.48 7.39 -11.68
C TRP A 6 -10.78 6.92 -13.11
N PHE A 7 -9.95 7.32 -14.07
CA PHE A 7 -10.10 6.95 -15.48
C PHE A 7 -9.73 5.48 -15.69
N ASP A 8 -10.32 4.84 -16.71
CA ASP A 8 -10.07 3.44 -17.05
C ASP A 8 -10.33 3.17 -18.54
N GLY A 9 -9.80 2.08 -19.08
CA GLY A 9 -10.13 1.58 -20.43
C GLY A 9 -9.31 2.18 -21.59
N TRP A 10 -8.16 2.81 -21.31
CA TRP A 10 -7.33 3.45 -22.34
C TRP A 10 -6.83 2.49 -23.44
N TRP A 11 -6.61 1.23 -23.08
CA TRP A 11 -6.08 0.16 -23.94
C TRP A 11 -7.05 -0.34 -25.01
N ASP A 12 -8.31 0.08 -25.00
CA ASP A 12 -9.32 -0.37 -25.98
C ASP A 12 -8.94 -0.07 -27.45
N HIS A 13 -7.99 0.85 -27.65
CA HIS A 13 -7.50 1.28 -28.96
C HIS A 13 -6.00 0.99 -29.20
N ASP A 14 -5.36 0.13 -28.40
CA ASP A 14 -3.93 -0.18 -28.52
C ASP A 14 -3.56 -0.86 -29.86
N GLU A 15 -4.51 -1.58 -30.46
CA GLU A 15 -4.31 -2.29 -31.73
C GLU A 15 -4.65 -1.43 -32.98
N ASP A 16 -5.09 -0.18 -32.77
CA ASP A 16 -5.49 0.68 -33.89
C ASP A 16 -4.29 1.10 -34.75
N LYS A 17 -4.45 1.02 -36.07
CA LYS A 17 -3.41 1.43 -37.02
C LYS A 17 -3.05 2.91 -36.91
N THR A 18 -4.02 3.73 -36.51
CA THR A 18 -3.83 5.16 -36.25
C THR A 18 -4.09 5.37 -34.77
N PRO A 19 -3.14 5.92 -34.00
CA PRO A 19 -3.33 6.14 -32.57
C PRO A 19 -4.61 6.91 -32.29
N PHE A 20 -5.47 6.36 -31.45
CA PHE A 20 -6.70 7.03 -31.04
C PHE A 20 -6.38 8.22 -30.14
N ASN A 21 -6.94 9.38 -30.46
CA ASN A 21 -6.79 10.56 -29.62
C ASN A 21 -7.95 10.64 -28.62
N TRP A 22 -7.67 10.25 -27.38
CA TRP A 22 -8.61 10.36 -26.27
C TRP A 22 -8.88 11.80 -25.81
N GLU A 23 -8.16 12.80 -26.33
CA GLU A 23 -8.29 14.21 -25.93
C GLU A 23 -8.07 14.46 -24.43
N LEU A 24 -7.29 13.59 -23.76
CA LEU A 24 -7.01 13.66 -22.31
C LEU A 24 -6.60 15.06 -21.82
N PRO A 25 -5.72 15.82 -22.51
CA PRO A 25 -5.35 17.16 -22.03
C PRO A 25 -6.53 18.13 -21.90
N ALA A 26 -7.47 18.11 -22.85
CA ALA A 26 -8.65 18.98 -22.79
C ALA A 26 -9.62 18.53 -21.69
N GLN A 27 -9.76 17.22 -21.50
CA GLN A 27 -10.58 16.65 -20.43
C GLN A 27 -10.02 17.03 -19.04
N TYR A 28 -8.71 16.84 -18.82
CA TYR A 28 -8.07 17.16 -17.54
C TYR A 28 -8.16 18.65 -17.22
N GLN A 29 -7.91 19.53 -18.21
CA GLN A 29 -8.07 20.98 -18.05
C GLN A 29 -9.51 21.36 -17.69
N LEU A 30 -10.50 20.77 -18.34
CA LEU A 30 -11.91 21.02 -18.02
C LEU A 30 -12.23 20.59 -16.59
N ILE A 31 -11.83 19.38 -16.20
CA ILE A 31 -12.04 18.83 -14.85
C ILE A 31 -11.46 19.76 -13.78
N HIS A 32 -10.19 20.17 -13.91
CA HIS A 32 -9.55 21.09 -12.96
C HIS A 32 -10.13 22.51 -13.04
N SER A 33 -10.63 22.97 -14.19
CA SER A 33 -11.31 24.27 -14.28
C SER A 33 -12.64 24.31 -13.50
N LEU A 34 -13.34 23.18 -13.45
CA LEU A 34 -14.60 23.03 -12.72
C LEU A 34 -14.39 22.84 -11.23
N LYS A 35 -13.38 22.03 -10.84
CA LYS A 35 -12.98 21.82 -9.44
C LYS A 35 -11.46 21.72 -9.35
N PRO A 36 -10.73 22.80 -9.00
CA PRO A 36 -9.27 22.77 -8.95
C PRO A 36 -8.65 21.80 -7.92
N SER A 37 -9.44 21.28 -6.99
CA SER A 37 -8.98 20.36 -5.93
C SER A 37 -9.30 18.89 -6.21
N ILE A 38 -9.90 18.55 -7.36
CA ILE A 38 -10.24 17.17 -7.71
C ILE A 38 -8.98 16.42 -8.16
N LEU A 39 -8.83 15.18 -7.73
CA LEU A 39 -7.69 14.34 -8.10
C LEU A 39 -8.02 13.50 -9.34
N ILE A 40 -7.12 13.44 -10.31
CA ILE A 40 -7.22 12.59 -11.50
C ILE A 40 -6.27 11.40 -11.37
N ALA A 41 -6.81 10.19 -11.49
CA ALA A 41 -6.09 8.92 -11.43
C ALA A 41 -5.80 8.36 -12.83
N ASN A 42 -4.62 7.78 -13.01
CA ASN A 42 -4.09 7.40 -14.31
C ASN A 42 -4.15 5.88 -14.64
N ASN A 43 -5.33 5.25 -14.66
CA ASN A 43 -5.40 3.80 -14.94
C ASN A 43 -5.25 3.46 -16.43
N HIS A 44 -4.06 3.69 -16.95
CA HIS A 44 -3.69 3.40 -18.34
C HIS A 44 -2.34 2.68 -18.43
N HIS A 45 -1.79 2.22 -17.29
CA HIS A 45 -0.54 1.45 -17.17
C HIS A 45 0.70 2.10 -17.81
N GLN A 46 0.69 3.42 -18.04
CA GLN A 46 1.86 4.19 -18.45
C GLN A 46 2.32 5.11 -17.30
N THR A 47 3.48 5.74 -17.48
CA THR A 47 3.87 6.85 -16.61
C THR A 47 2.85 8.00 -16.71
N PRO A 48 2.57 8.71 -15.60
CA PRO A 48 1.54 9.74 -15.60
C PRO A 48 1.77 10.86 -16.63
N PHE A 49 0.70 11.30 -17.26
CA PHE A 49 0.64 12.47 -18.13
C PHE A 49 0.45 13.77 -17.32
N GLU A 50 0.72 14.91 -17.96
CA GLU A 50 0.44 16.21 -17.35
C GLU A 50 -1.07 16.38 -17.12
N GLY A 51 -1.44 16.79 -15.91
CA GLY A 51 -2.84 16.91 -15.48
C GLY A 51 -3.33 15.74 -14.62
N GLU A 52 -2.54 14.69 -14.45
CA GLU A 52 -2.84 13.61 -13.50
C GLU A 52 -2.24 13.89 -12.12
N ASP A 53 -2.95 13.49 -11.07
CA ASP A 53 -2.65 13.89 -9.69
C ASP A 53 -2.08 12.76 -8.85
N PHE A 54 -2.32 11.50 -9.22
CA PHE A 54 -1.74 10.33 -8.56
C PHE A 54 -1.58 9.14 -9.51
N GLN A 55 -0.58 8.30 -9.21
CA GLN A 55 -0.23 7.15 -10.03
C GLN A 55 -0.80 5.85 -9.48
N ILE A 56 -1.37 5.03 -10.35
CA ILE A 56 -1.93 3.73 -9.99
C ILE A 56 -0.97 2.58 -10.32
N PHE A 57 -0.98 1.57 -9.46
CA PHE A 57 -0.42 0.24 -9.70
C PHE A 57 -1.54 -0.80 -9.54
N GLU A 58 -1.86 -1.49 -10.63
CA GLU A 58 -2.93 -2.47 -10.66
C GLU A 58 -2.40 -3.84 -10.25
N ARG A 59 -3.00 -4.40 -9.19
CA ARG A 59 -2.76 -5.76 -8.67
C ARG A 59 -1.34 -6.06 -8.20
N ASP A 60 -0.54 -5.02 -8.03
CA ASP A 60 0.85 -5.07 -7.59
C ASP A 60 1.16 -3.85 -6.73
N LEU A 61 2.15 -3.97 -5.85
CA LEU A 61 2.69 -2.82 -5.14
C LEU A 61 3.68 -2.04 -6.02
N PRO A 62 3.91 -0.73 -5.79
CA PRO A 62 4.84 0.05 -6.61
C PRO A 62 6.22 -0.62 -6.74
N GLY A 63 6.69 -0.77 -7.98
CA GLY A 63 7.97 -1.42 -8.31
C GLY A 63 7.91 -2.94 -8.41
N GLU A 64 6.72 -3.54 -8.32
CA GLU A 64 6.44 -4.93 -8.67
C GLU A 64 5.70 -4.99 -10.02
N ASN A 65 5.67 -6.17 -10.63
CA ASN A 65 4.94 -6.37 -11.88
C ASN A 65 4.56 -7.86 -12.06
N ASN A 66 4.04 -8.48 -10.99
CA ASN A 66 3.68 -9.89 -11.02
C ASN A 66 2.42 -10.14 -11.85
N ALA A 67 1.52 -9.16 -11.95
CA ALA A 67 0.30 -9.20 -12.74
C ALA A 67 0.51 -8.75 -14.21
N GLY A 68 1.64 -8.10 -14.52
CA GLY A 68 1.96 -7.61 -15.86
C GLY A 68 1.38 -6.23 -16.20
N LEU A 69 0.73 -5.56 -15.25
CA LEU A 69 0.01 -4.28 -15.42
C LEU A 69 0.72 -3.09 -14.74
N SER A 70 1.88 -3.33 -14.14
CA SER A 70 2.58 -2.39 -13.24
C SER A 70 4.05 -2.16 -13.65
N GLY A 71 4.37 -2.33 -14.94
CA GLY A 71 5.74 -2.22 -15.48
C GLY A 71 6.25 -0.79 -15.70
N GLN A 72 5.40 0.22 -15.51
CA GLN A 72 5.70 1.64 -15.65
C GLN A 72 6.72 2.14 -14.60
N GLU A 73 7.45 3.20 -14.93
CA GLU A 73 8.32 3.87 -13.95
C GLU A 73 7.49 4.49 -12.82
N ILE A 74 8.01 4.41 -11.60
CA ILE A 74 7.39 5.07 -10.44
C ILE A 74 7.66 6.57 -10.54
N SER A 75 6.59 7.35 -10.63
CA SER A 75 6.62 8.79 -10.74
C SER A 75 6.85 9.48 -9.38
N ARG A 76 6.90 10.81 -9.40
CA ARG A 76 6.95 11.65 -8.18
C ARG A 76 5.58 11.94 -7.56
N LEU A 77 4.49 11.54 -8.23
CA LEU A 77 3.14 11.77 -7.73
C LEU A 77 2.85 10.86 -6.53
N PRO A 78 1.85 11.19 -5.71
CA PRO A 78 1.25 10.21 -4.79
C PRO A 78 0.92 8.91 -5.52
N LEU A 79 1.06 7.78 -4.82
CA LEU A 79 0.88 6.44 -5.40
C LEU A 79 -0.35 5.76 -4.78
N GLU A 80 -1.03 4.93 -5.56
CA GLU A 80 -2.11 4.06 -5.12
C GLU A 80 -1.92 2.67 -5.71
N THR A 81 -2.00 1.63 -4.89
CA THR A 81 -2.23 0.27 -5.38
C THR A 81 -3.71 -0.02 -5.31
N CYS A 82 -4.30 -0.43 -6.45
CA CYS A 82 -5.63 -1.02 -6.46
C CYS A 82 -5.51 -2.55 -6.52
N GLU A 83 -6.24 -3.24 -5.64
CA GLU A 83 -6.15 -4.70 -5.51
C GLU A 83 -7.52 -5.33 -5.28
N THR A 84 -7.74 -6.54 -5.81
CA THR A 84 -8.98 -7.29 -5.61
C THR A 84 -8.94 -8.06 -4.29
N MET A 85 -10.03 -8.11 -3.52
CA MET A 85 -10.04 -8.95 -2.32
C MET A 85 -10.04 -10.45 -2.64
N ASN A 86 -10.62 -10.84 -3.79
CA ASN A 86 -10.53 -12.16 -4.41
C ASN A 86 -9.71 -12.06 -5.71
N ARG A 87 -10.04 -12.80 -6.78
CA ARG A 87 -9.30 -12.79 -8.05
C ARG A 87 -9.91 -11.89 -9.12
N ILE A 88 -11.08 -11.29 -8.87
CA ILE A 88 -11.88 -10.61 -9.89
C ILE A 88 -12.40 -9.28 -9.36
N TRP A 89 -12.46 -8.27 -10.22
CA TRP A 89 -13.00 -6.95 -9.87
C TRP A 89 -14.51 -7.01 -9.61
N GLY A 90 -15.29 -7.57 -10.55
CA GLY A 90 -16.72 -7.80 -10.41
C GLY A 90 -17.08 -9.04 -9.58
N TYR A 91 -18.34 -9.12 -9.14
CA TYR A 91 -18.83 -10.29 -8.43
C TYR A 91 -18.89 -11.53 -9.33
N ARG A 92 -18.34 -12.64 -8.83
CA ARG A 92 -18.44 -13.96 -9.45
C ARG A 92 -18.75 -15.01 -8.39
N VAL A 93 -19.88 -15.70 -8.55
CA VAL A 93 -20.37 -16.72 -7.59
C VAL A 93 -19.33 -17.80 -7.30
N GLU A 94 -18.58 -18.22 -8.32
CA GLU A 94 -17.59 -19.29 -8.25
C GLU A 94 -16.28 -18.87 -7.55
N ASP A 95 -15.98 -17.58 -7.48
CA ASP A 95 -14.72 -17.09 -6.90
C ASP A 95 -14.86 -16.76 -5.41
N GLN A 96 -14.77 -17.83 -4.62
CA GLN A 96 -14.75 -17.75 -3.16
C GLN A 96 -13.31 -17.68 -2.60
N LYS A 97 -12.29 -17.48 -3.45
CA LYS A 97 -10.88 -17.45 -3.03
C LYS A 97 -10.47 -16.05 -2.57
N TYR A 98 -11.07 -15.61 -1.47
CA TYR A 98 -10.71 -14.37 -0.79
C TYR A 98 -9.31 -14.48 -0.18
N LYS A 99 -8.54 -13.40 -0.29
CA LYS A 99 -7.28 -13.24 0.44
C LYS A 99 -7.54 -13.41 1.95
N SER A 100 -6.61 -14.06 2.63
CA SER A 100 -6.63 -14.17 4.09
C SER A 100 -6.38 -12.82 4.74
N LEU A 101 -6.78 -12.65 6.01
CA LEU A 101 -6.45 -11.46 6.78
C LEU A 101 -4.94 -11.15 6.75
N LYS A 102 -4.08 -12.17 6.90
CA LYS A 102 -2.62 -12.00 6.82
C LYS A 102 -2.20 -11.34 5.51
N GLN A 103 -2.69 -11.84 4.37
CA GLN A 103 -2.37 -11.27 3.06
C GLN A 103 -2.88 -9.83 2.92
N LEU A 104 -4.08 -9.53 3.42
CA LEU A 104 -4.65 -8.19 3.34
C LEU A 104 -3.90 -7.18 4.20
N ILE A 105 -3.48 -7.55 5.40
CA ILE A 105 -2.63 -6.71 6.25
C ILE A 105 -1.25 -6.52 5.62
N HIS A 106 -0.66 -7.58 5.05
CA HIS A 106 0.62 -7.49 4.36
C HIS A 106 0.56 -6.56 3.14
N LEU A 107 -0.54 -6.56 2.39
CA LEU A 107 -0.77 -5.60 1.29
C LEU A 107 -0.90 -4.18 1.82
N LEU A 108 -1.69 -3.95 2.87
CA LEU A 108 -1.87 -2.61 3.46
C LEU A 108 -0.55 -2.04 3.98
N VAL A 109 0.18 -2.83 4.76
CA VAL A 109 1.48 -2.45 5.32
C VAL A 109 2.52 -2.29 4.21
N GLY A 110 2.53 -3.18 3.22
CA GLY A 110 3.41 -3.11 2.06
C GLY A 110 3.22 -1.85 1.22
N ALA A 111 1.96 -1.46 0.96
CA ALA A 111 1.62 -0.22 0.28
C ALA A 111 2.11 1.00 1.07
N ALA A 112 1.78 1.07 2.37
CA ALA A 112 2.24 2.15 3.24
C ALA A 112 3.79 2.24 3.30
N GLY A 113 4.46 1.09 3.35
CA GLY A 113 5.92 0.96 3.34
C GLY A 113 6.59 1.36 2.02
N LYS A 114 5.82 1.50 0.93
CA LYS A 114 6.24 2.07 -0.36
C LYS A 114 5.71 3.49 -0.57
N GLY A 115 5.06 4.09 0.43
CA GLY A 115 4.47 5.43 0.33
C GLY A 115 3.22 5.49 -0.54
N ALA A 116 2.54 4.35 -0.73
CA ALA A 116 1.32 4.24 -1.51
C ALA A 116 0.08 4.06 -0.64
N ASN A 117 -1.06 4.53 -1.15
CA ASN A 117 -2.37 4.15 -0.65
C ASN A 117 -2.73 2.72 -1.11
N LEU A 118 -3.64 2.07 -0.39
CA LEU A 118 -4.26 0.81 -0.83
C LEU A 118 -5.75 1.02 -1.06
N LEU A 119 -6.19 0.83 -2.29
CA LEU A 119 -7.60 0.75 -2.68
C LEU A 119 -8.01 -0.72 -2.83
N MET A 120 -8.76 -1.23 -1.85
CA MET A 120 -9.20 -2.63 -1.82
C MET A 120 -10.58 -2.80 -2.44
N ASN A 121 -10.67 -3.53 -3.56
CA ASN A 121 -11.92 -3.78 -4.27
C ASN A 121 -12.74 -4.93 -3.68
N ILE A 122 -14.06 -4.75 -3.68
CA ILE A 122 -15.06 -5.77 -3.41
C ILE A 122 -16.20 -5.64 -4.43
N GLY A 123 -16.45 -6.69 -5.20
CA GLY A 123 -17.60 -6.74 -6.12
C GLY A 123 -18.91 -7.05 -5.38
N PRO A 124 -19.90 -6.14 -5.36
CA PRO A 124 -21.22 -6.41 -4.77
C PRO A 124 -21.98 -7.49 -5.55
N GLN A 125 -22.82 -8.24 -4.86
CA GLN A 125 -23.74 -9.19 -5.47
C GLN A 125 -24.76 -8.47 -6.35
N ALA A 126 -25.44 -9.20 -7.24
CA ALA A 126 -26.51 -8.65 -8.07
C ALA A 126 -27.68 -8.03 -7.25
N SER A 127 -27.85 -8.47 -5.99
CA SER A 127 -28.77 -7.88 -5.03
C SER A 127 -28.34 -6.50 -4.50
N GLY A 128 -27.10 -6.08 -4.76
CA GLY A 128 -26.46 -4.90 -4.17
C GLY A 128 -25.76 -5.18 -2.83
N GLU A 129 -25.92 -6.37 -2.25
CA GLU A 129 -25.28 -6.74 -0.98
C GLU A 129 -23.80 -7.10 -1.17
N LEU A 130 -22.96 -6.74 -0.20
CA LEU A 130 -21.57 -7.21 -0.18
C LEU A 130 -21.51 -8.72 0.17
N PRO A 131 -20.59 -9.49 -0.43
CA PRO A 131 -20.39 -10.89 -0.06
C PRO A 131 -20.01 -11.04 1.42
N ALA A 132 -20.58 -12.02 2.12
CA ALA A 132 -20.37 -12.22 3.55
C ALA A 132 -18.88 -12.38 3.92
N LEU A 133 -18.11 -13.15 3.15
CA LEU A 133 -16.66 -13.29 3.36
C LEU A 133 -15.90 -11.97 3.22
N ALA A 134 -16.34 -11.08 2.32
CA ALA A 134 -15.73 -9.77 2.16
C ALA A 134 -16.01 -8.89 3.38
N LEU A 135 -17.23 -8.94 3.91
CA LEU A 135 -17.61 -8.25 5.15
C LEU A 135 -16.80 -8.74 6.35
N ASP A 136 -16.61 -10.06 6.49
CA ASP A 136 -15.80 -10.64 7.55
C ASP A 136 -14.34 -10.13 7.46
N ARG A 137 -13.74 -10.13 6.27
CA ARG A 137 -12.38 -9.61 6.06
C ARG A 137 -12.27 -8.12 6.35
N LEU A 138 -13.23 -7.32 5.91
CA LEU A 138 -13.27 -5.89 6.23
C LEU A 138 -13.35 -5.65 7.73
N LYS A 139 -14.16 -6.44 8.45
CA LYS A 139 -14.29 -6.34 9.90
C LYS A 139 -12.97 -6.68 10.59
N GLU A 140 -12.34 -7.79 10.21
CA GLU A 140 -11.03 -8.21 10.75
C GLU A 140 -9.94 -7.15 10.48
N MET A 141 -9.89 -6.58 9.27
CA MET A 141 -9.00 -5.46 8.96
C MET A 141 -9.32 -4.20 9.78
N GLY A 142 -10.60 -3.93 10.01
CA GLY A 142 -11.08 -2.85 10.87
C GLY A 142 -10.61 -3.03 12.32
N GLU A 143 -10.69 -4.24 12.87
CA GLU A 143 -10.18 -4.56 14.21
C GLU A 143 -8.66 -4.37 14.29
N TRP A 144 -7.92 -4.77 13.26
CA TRP A 144 -6.48 -4.56 13.19
C TRP A 144 -6.13 -3.05 13.11
N THR A 145 -6.77 -2.30 12.22
CA THR A 145 -6.51 -0.85 12.05
C THR A 145 -6.97 -0.02 13.24
N ALA A 146 -7.99 -0.45 13.99
CA ALA A 146 -8.36 0.20 15.25
C ALA A 146 -7.22 0.15 16.28
N LYS A 147 -6.40 -0.90 16.27
CA LYS A 147 -5.27 -1.08 17.18
C LYS A 147 -3.96 -0.52 16.64
N TYR A 148 -3.68 -0.75 15.37
CA TYR A 148 -2.39 -0.44 14.74
C TYR A 148 -2.44 0.74 13.78
N GLY A 149 -3.59 1.40 13.62
CA GLY A 149 -3.77 2.48 12.64
C GLY A 149 -2.82 3.66 12.77
N GLU A 150 -2.23 3.93 13.94
CA GLU A 150 -1.19 4.97 14.09
C GLU A 150 0.04 4.71 13.20
N THR A 151 0.34 3.43 12.91
CA THR A 151 1.49 3.01 12.10
C THR A 151 1.20 3.07 10.60
N ILE A 152 -0.04 3.40 10.21
CA ILE A 152 -0.50 3.50 8.82
C ILE A 152 -1.03 4.91 8.52
N TYR A 153 -2.00 5.40 9.29
CA TYR A 153 -2.68 6.66 9.01
C TYR A 153 -1.80 7.88 9.30
N GLY A 154 -1.61 8.70 8.25
CA GLY A 154 -0.76 9.88 8.31
C GLY A 154 0.72 9.56 8.45
N THR A 155 1.13 8.33 8.12
CA THR A 155 2.54 7.98 7.97
C THR A 155 3.01 8.26 6.54
N GLN A 156 4.33 8.24 6.37
CA GLN A 156 5.00 8.24 5.08
C GLN A 156 5.86 6.98 4.97
N MET A 157 6.36 6.73 3.76
CA MET A 157 7.41 5.73 3.53
C MET A 157 8.57 5.94 4.51
N GLY A 158 8.93 4.88 5.25
CA GLY A 158 10.04 4.90 6.19
C GLY A 158 11.40 4.86 5.50
N ASP A 159 12.48 4.89 6.28
CA ASP A 159 13.85 4.93 5.76
C ASP A 159 14.29 3.62 5.10
N VAL A 160 13.56 2.52 5.34
CA VAL A 160 13.76 1.23 4.70
C VAL A 160 12.45 0.79 4.08
N THR A 161 12.47 0.66 2.76
CA THR A 161 11.34 0.14 1.97
C THR A 161 11.28 -1.39 2.08
N THR A 162 10.63 -2.04 1.12
CA THR A 162 10.43 -3.49 1.06
C THR A 162 11.72 -4.29 1.18
N ARG A 163 11.72 -5.20 2.16
CA ARG A 163 12.69 -6.27 2.37
C ARG A 163 11.92 -7.59 2.57
N PRO A 164 12.58 -8.76 2.45
CA PRO A 164 11.93 -10.04 2.71
C PRO A 164 11.25 -10.09 4.08
N TRP A 165 11.81 -9.38 5.08
CA TRP A 165 11.25 -9.37 6.42
C TRP A 165 10.05 -8.44 6.64
N GLY A 166 9.81 -7.50 5.72
CA GLY A 166 8.78 -6.47 5.85
C GLY A 166 9.22 -5.09 5.37
N VAL A 167 8.73 -4.05 6.03
CA VAL A 167 8.86 -2.64 5.60
C VAL A 167 8.98 -1.70 6.81
N THR A 168 9.21 -0.42 6.55
CA THR A 168 9.08 0.62 7.57
C THR A 168 8.16 1.76 7.13
N THR A 169 7.45 2.35 8.08
CA THR A 169 6.68 3.59 7.92
C THR A 169 7.17 4.62 8.94
N LYS A 170 6.92 5.91 8.71
CA LYS A 170 7.35 6.98 9.63
C LYS A 170 6.32 8.07 9.83
N LYS A 171 6.31 8.67 11.02
CA LYS A 171 5.44 9.79 11.40
C LYS A 171 6.14 10.68 12.42
N GLY A 172 6.44 11.92 12.02
CA GLY A 172 7.23 12.82 12.86
C GLY A 172 8.61 12.24 13.17
N ASN A 173 8.97 12.17 14.46
CA ASN A 173 10.21 11.56 14.93
C ASN A 173 10.07 10.05 15.25
N LYS A 174 8.96 9.41 14.86
CA LYS A 174 8.76 7.98 15.02
C LYS A 174 8.96 7.23 13.71
N GLN A 175 9.56 6.05 13.79
CA GLN A 175 9.59 5.07 12.70
C GLN A 175 9.07 3.73 13.21
N TYR A 176 8.20 3.10 12.44
CA TYR A 176 7.63 1.79 12.76
C TYR A 176 8.29 0.76 11.84
N VAL A 177 8.88 -0.27 12.44
CA VAL A 177 9.42 -1.42 11.73
C VAL A 177 8.38 -2.52 11.76
N HIS A 178 7.80 -2.81 10.60
CA HIS A 178 6.80 -3.87 10.43
C HIS A 178 7.50 -5.16 10.03
N ILE A 179 7.54 -6.13 10.93
CA ILE A 179 8.16 -7.43 10.72
C ILE A 179 7.04 -8.41 10.35
N LEU A 180 6.95 -8.72 9.06
CA LEU A 180 5.86 -9.49 8.44
C LEU A 180 6.20 -10.98 8.29
N ASP A 181 7.48 -11.28 8.10
CA ASP A 181 8.01 -12.64 7.97
C ASP A 181 9.47 -12.67 8.42
N LEU A 182 9.86 -13.48 9.39
CA LEU A 182 11.24 -13.50 9.86
C LEU A 182 11.67 -14.92 10.16
N GLU A 183 12.82 -15.33 9.62
CA GLU A 183 13.30 -16.71 9.76
C GLU A 183 14.04 -16.95 11.08
N ASP A 184 14.70 -15.91 11.64
CA ASP A 184 15.52 -16.00 12.84
C ASP A 184 15.19 -14.86 13.82
N ASN A 185 15.55 -14.98 15.09
CA ASN A 185 15.22 -13.97 16.11
C ASN A 185 16.11 -12.71 16.04
N THR A 186 16.98 -12.61 15.03
CA THR A 186 17.87 -11.46 14.82
C THR A 186 17.49 -10.76 13.53
N LEU A 187 17.35 -9.43 13.57
CA LEU A 187 17.00 -8.63 12.41
C LEU A 187 17.95 -7.44 12.23
N PHE A 188 18.57 -7.34 11.05
CA PHE A 188 19.28 -6.14 10.63
C PHE A 188 18.37 -5.21 9.81
N VAL A 189 18.30 -3.95 10.23
CA VAL A 189 17.53 -2.90 9.55
C VAL A 189 18.47 -1.73 9.20
N PRO A 190 18.66 -1.38 7.91
CA PRO A 190 19.64 -0.38 7.46
C PRO A 190 19.21 1.08 7.73
N ILE A 191 18.85 1.41 8.97
CA ILE A 191 18.51 2.76 9.43
C ILE A 191 19.75 3.42 10.03
N LYS A 192 20.28 4.42 9.32
CA LYS A 192 21.48 5.18 9.75
C LYS A 192 21.16 6.31 10.72
N ALA A 193 19.92 6.82 10.71
CA ALA A 193 19.46 7.86 11.61
C ALA A 193 19.54 7.41 13.07
N LYS A 194 19.89 8.32 13.98
CA LYS A 194 20.15 7.99 15.39
C LYS A 194 18.85 7.56 16.08
N VAL A 195 18.85 6.35 16.66
CA VAL A 195 17.73 5.85 17.46
C VAL A 195 18.00 6.11 18.93
N VAL A 196 17.01 6.72 19.58
CA VAL A 196 17.01 7.01 21.02
C VAL A 196 16.40 5.84 21.79
N LYS A 197 15.33 5.26 21.26
CA LYS A 197 14.54 4.23 21.93
C LYS A 197 13.93 3.26 20.92
N ALA A 198 13.83 2.00 21.29
CA ALA A 198 13.09 0.98 20.56
C ALA A 198 12.17 0.23 21.53
N VAL A 199 10.89 0.09 21.18
CA VAL A 199 9.91 -0.66 21.98
C VAL A 199 9.04 -1.53 21.10
N ASN A 200 8.61 -2.68 21.61
CA ASN A 200 7.58 -3.47 20.96
C ASN A 200 6.25 -2.69 21.06
N PHE A 201 5.55 -2.53 19.93
CA PHE A 201 4.37 -1.67 19.86
C PHE A 201 3.21 -2.15 20.73
N ASP A 202 3.04 -3.47 20.89
CA ASP A 202 1.95 -4.02 21.70
C ASP A 202 2.20 -3.91 23.19
N THR A 203 3.36 -4.42 23.62
CA THR A 203 3.69 -4.58 25.04
C THR A 203 4.35 -3.34 25.63
N ARG A 204 4.84 -2.43 24.78
CA ARG A 204 5.65 -1.26 25.14
C ARG A 204 6.94 -1.61 25.90
N LYS A 205 7.32 -2.89 25.93
CA LYS A 205 8.58 -3.34 26.49
C LYS A 205 9.75 -2.89 25.60
N PRO A 206 10.90 -2.51 26.18
CA PRO A 206 12.10 -2.21 25.41
C PRO A 206 12.54 -3.39 24.55
N VAL A 207 12.91 -3.12 23.30
CA VAL A 207 13.55 -4.11 22.43
C VAL A 207 15.04 -3.85 22.44
N LYS A 208 15.84 -4.89 22.67
CA LYS A 208 17.30 -4.79 22.63
C LYS A 208 17.77 -4.53 21.20
N PHE A 209 18.63 -3.55 21.04
CA PHE A 209 19.23 -3.25 19.75
C PHE A 209 20.67 -2.77 19.89
N LYS A 210 21.46 -3.01 18.85
CA LYS A 210 22.79 -2.44 18.67
C LYS A 210 22.80 -1.59 17.42
N GLN A 211 23.09 -0.31 17.57
CA GLN A 211 23.25 0.60 16.43
C GLN A 211 24.69 0.63 15.94
N THR A 212 24.86 0.48 14.64
CA THR A 212 26.14 0.51 13.91
C THR A 212 26.14 1.67 12.91
N LYS A 213 27.24 1.85 12.16
CA LYS A 213 27.31 2.85 11.07
C LYS A 213 26.37 2.52 9.91
N GLU A 214 26.06 1.23 9.70
CA GLU A 214 25.26 0.79 8.55
C GLU A 214 23.78 0.57 8.87
N GLY A 215 23.43 0.46 10.14
CA GLY A 215 22.06 0.19 10.55
C GLY A 215 21.93 -0.28 11.99
N ILE A 216 20.79 -0.86 12.30
CA ILE A 216 20.40 -1.37 13.60
C ILE A 216 20.29 -2.89 13.53
N VAL A 217 20.83 -3.58 14.54
CA VAL A 217 20.58 -5.00 14.75
C VAL A 217 19.65 -5.14 15.94
N PHE A 218 18.48 -5.74 15.75
CA PHE A 218 17.55 -6.14 16.82
C PHE A 218 17.82 -7.59 17.23
N GLU A 219 17.84 -7.83 18.54
CA GLU A 219 17.87 -9.17 19.13
C GLU A 219 16.51 -9.41 19.81
N LEU A 220 15.66 -10.18 19.15
CA LEU A 220 14.31 -10.49 19.62
C LEU A 220 14.32 -11.70 20.55
N GLU A 221 13.41 -11.72 21.53
CA GLU A 221 13.31 -12.82 22.49
C GLU A 221 12.95 -14.16 21.82
N LYS A 222 12.21 -14.09 20.71
CA LYS A 222 11.79 -15.23 19.87
C LYS A 222 11.56 -14.75 18.44
N VAL A 223 11.51 -15.68 17.50
CA VAL A 223 11.01 -15.42 16.14
C VAL A 223 9.55 -14.97 16.22
N PRO A 224 9.18 -13.80 15.68
CA PRO A 224 7.80 -13.34 15.65
C PRO A 224 6.89 -14.30 14.87
N THR A 225 5.67 -14.47 15.35
CA THR A 225 4.64 -15.33 14.71
C THR A 225 3.34 -14.58 14.42
N GLU A 226 3.27 -13.33 14.86
CA GLU A 226 2.17 -12.40 14.66
C GLU A 226 2.02 -12.06 13.15
N ILE A 227 0.83 -11.62 12.74
CA ILE A 227 0.60 -11.18 11.34
C ILE A 227 1.54 -10.01 10.99
N ASP A 228 1.74 -9.10 11.94
CA ASP A 228 2.65 -7.98 11.85
C ASP A 228 3.23 -7.72 13.25
N TYR A 229 4.52 -7.98 13.42
CA TYR A 229 5.23 -7.66 14.65
C TYR A 229 5.89 -6.29 14.50
N ILE A 230 5.42 -5.32 15.29
CA ILE A 230 5.82 -3.92 15.13
C ILE A 230 6.79 -3.50 16.22
N ILE A 231 7.91 -2.91 15.81
CA ILE A 231 8.83 -2.18 16.69
C ILE A 231 8.67 -0.68 16.41
N GLU A 232 8.35 0.10 17.44
CA GLU A 232 8.35 1.56 17.38
C GLU A 232 9.73 2.08 17.78
N LEU A 233 10.30 2.89 16.89
CA LEU A 233 11.57 3.59 17.09
C LEU A 233 11.31 5.06 17.34
N GLU A 234 11.95 5.59 18.38
CA GLU A 234 12.06 7.03 18.61
C GLU A 234 13.39 7.52 18.04
N MET A 235 13.30 8.41 17.06
CA MET A 235 14.44 8.99 16.35
C MET A 235 14.87 10.29 17.04
N LYS A 236 16.19 10.57 17.00
CA LYS A 236 16.78 11.81 17.52
C LYS A 236 16.52 13.00 16.61
#